data_AF-A0A922YZL7-F1
#
_entry.id   AF-A0A922YZL7-F1
#
_cell.length_a   1.000
_cell.length_b   1.000
_cell.length_c   1.000
_cell.angle_alpha   90.00
_cell.angle_beta   90.00
_cell.angle_gamma   90.00
#
_symmetry.space_group_name_H-M   'P 1'
#
loop_
_entity.id
_entity.type
_entity.pdbx_description
1 polymer ?
#
loop_
_entity_poly.entity_id
_entity_poly.type
_entity_poly.pdbx_seq_one_letter_code
_entity_poly.pdbx_strand_id
1 'polypeptide(L)'
;RKQGFRSEALDGDTHREVLSDVEVGVMARELNVKPEEVREMETRLSGGDVVLDPSPGDDGEDSFGPIAYLADAHHEPTAMLESAHRDRLATEGISRAMSELDERSRRIVSERWLKVNDDGSGGMTLHELAAEYGVSAERVRQIEVAAMKKMRKALTEYA
;
A
#
# COMPACT_ATOMS: atom_id res chain seq x y z
N ARG A 1 -40.07 29.92 2.72
CA ARG A 1 -39.54 31.23 3.17
C ARG A 1 -38.02 31.10 3.21
N LYS A 2 -37.31 31.60 2.20
CA LYS A 2 -35.89 31.33 1.94
C LYS A 2 -35.09 32.64 1.74
N GLN A 3 -35.42 33.66 2.50
CA GLN A 3 -34.76 34.97 2.45
C GLN A 3 -34.68 35.50 3.88
N GLY A 4 -33.47 35.79 4.36
CA GLY A 4 -33.27 36.33 5.71
C GLY A 4 -31.83 36.53 6.20
N PHE A 5 -30.78 36.07 5.51
CA PHE A 5 -29.39 36.21 6.00
C PHE A 5 -28.40 36.63 4.90
N ARG A 6 -28.63 37.78 4.29
CA ARG A 6 -27.60 38.47 3.50
C ARG A 6 -27.69 39.96 3.78
N SER A 7 -26.74 40.48 4.54
CA SER A 7 -26.39 41.90 4.57
C SER A 7 -25.23 42.13 3.60
N GLU A 8 -25.32 43.22 2.83
CA GLU A 8 -24.42 43.59 1.75
C GLU A 8 -23.08 44.19 2.23
N ALA A 9 -22.00 43.61 1.68
CA ALA A 9 -20.71 44.16 1.22
C ALA A 9 -19.92 45.19 2.03
N LEU A 10 -18.64 44.89 2.31
CA LEU A 10 -17.46 45.69 1.89
C LEU A 10 -16.17 44.81 1.88
N ASP A 11 -15.42 44.94 0.78
CA ASP A 11 -14.01 44.60 0.48
C ASP A 11 -13.19 43.64 1.36
N GLY A 12 -12.63 42.61 0.70
CA GLY A 12 -11.22 42.26 0.88
C GLY A 12 -10.82 41.27 1.97
N ASP A 13 -11.71 40.39 2.45
CA ASP A 13 -11.33 39.43 3.50
C ASP A 13 -11.83 38.01 3.19
N THR A 14 -10.93 37.12 2.79
CA THR A 14 -11.20 35.69 2.58
C THR A 14 -11.23 34.93 3.91
N HIS A 15 -12.03 35.39 4.87
CA HIS A 15 -12.31 34.66 6.10
C HIS A 15 -13.71 34.04 5.99
N ARG A 16 -13.77 32.75 5.61
CA ARG A 16 -14.99 31.95 5.82
C ARG A 16 -15.25 31.90 7.33
N GLU A 17 -16.34 32.50 7.78
CA GLU A 17 -16.74 32.55 9.19
C GLU A 17 -16.88 31.13 9.77
N VAL A 18 -16.22 30.89 10.89
CA VAL A 18 -16.32 29.66 11.69
C VAL A 18 -17.72 29.61 12.32
N LEU A 19 -18.38 28.45 12.24
CA LEU A 19 -19.69 28.20 12.84
C LEU A 19 -19.62 28.37 14.35
N SER A 20 -20.58 29.11 14.90
CA SER A 20 -20.74 29.20 16.35
C SER A 20 -21.22 27.88 16.95
N ASP A 21 -20.97 27.65 18.24
CA ASP A 21 -21.42 26.44 18.94
C ASP A 21 -22.94 26.22 18.86
N VAL A 22 -23.71 27.31 18.75
CA VAL A 22 -25.17 27.27 18.59
C VAL A 22 -25.53 26.71 17.20
N GLU A 23 -24.86 27.17 16.15
CA GLU A 23 -25.08 26.72 14.77
C GLU A 23 -24.65 25.27 14.57
N VAL A 24 -23.49 24.88 15.14
CA VAL A 24 -23.04 23.48 15.17
C VAL A 24 -24.09 22.57 15.81
N GLY A 25 -24.68 23.00 16.93
CA GLY A 25 -25.72 22.24 17.63
C GLY A 25 -27.04 22.14 16.83
N VAL A 26 -27.40 23.16 16.07
CA VAL A 26 -28.58 23.13 15.18
C VAL A 26 -28.34 22.18 14.00
N MET A 27 -27.20 22.30 13.33
CA MET A 27 -26.85 21.46 12.17
C MET A 27 -26.72 19.98 12.56
N ALA A 28 -26.12 19.68 13.72
CA ALA A 28 -25.99 18.31 14.21
C ALA A 28 -27.36 17.63 14.39
N ARG A 29 -28.35 18.37 14.91
CA ARG A 29 -29.72 17.86 15.08
C ARG A 29 -30.43 17.67 13.74
N GLU A 30 -30.27 18.60 12.81
CA GLU A 30 -30.94 18.53 11.50
C GLU A 30 -30.37 17.43 10.61
N LEU A 31 -29.06 17.19 10.69
CA LEU A 31 -28.36 16.15 9.94
C LEU A 31 -28.29 14.80 10.67
N ASN A 32 -28.80 14.72 11.91
CA ASN A 32 -28.77 13.53 12.76
C ASN A 32 -27.36 12.94 12.94
N VAL A 33 -26.38 13.81 13.18
CA VAL A 33 -24.97 13.47 13.42
C VAL A 33 -24.51 14.07 14.74
N LYS A 34 -23.33 13.70 15.22
CA LYS A 34 -22.76 14.30 16.44
C LYS A 34 -22.25 15.73 16.15
N PRO A 35 -22.33 16.65 17.12
CA PRO A 35 -21.70 17.97 17.00
C PRO A 35 -20.20 17.93 16.67
N GLU A 36 -19.49 16.88 17.08
CA GLU A 36 -18.07 16.65 16.73
C GLU A 36 -17.88 16.42 15.24
N GLU A 37 -18.77 15.66 14.60
CA GLU A 37 -18.71 15.39 13.15
C GLU A 37 -18.99 16.66 12.33
N VAL A 38 -19.86 17.54 12.83
CA VAL A 38 -20.11 18.86 12.19
C VAL A 38 -18.86 19.73 12.25
N ARG A 39 -18.13 19.76 13.37
CA ARG A 39 -16.87 20.53 13.50
C ARG A 39 -15.73 19.94 12.67
N GLU A 40 -15.65 18.62 12.56
CA GLU A 40 -14.66 17.96 11.69
C GLU A 40 -14.93 18.31 10.21
N MET A 41 -16.20 18.21 9.79
CA MET A 41 -16.60 18.54 8.42
C MET A 41 -16.42 20.02 8.13
N GLU A 42 -16.73 20.89 9.08
CA GLU A 42 -16.43 22.32 8.99
C GLU A 42 -14.93 22.54 8.82
N THR A 43 -14.08 21.93 9.63
CA THR A 43 -12.61 22.06 9.52
C THR A 43 -12.10 21.62 8.14
N ARG A 44 -12.67 20.55 7.58
CA ARG A 44 -12.33 20.07 6.22
C ARG A 44 -12.83 21.01 5.12
N LEU A 45 -13.98 21.66 5.30
CA LEU A 45 -14.61 22.55 4.31
C LEU A 45 -14.16 24.01 4.43
N SER A 46 -13.68 24.43 5.60
CA SER A 46 -13.19 25.78 5.89
C SER A 46 -11.75 25.97 5.46
N GLY A 47 -10.96 24.88 5.35
CA GLY A 47 -9.67 24.89 4.69
C GLY A 47 -9.83 25.33 3.22
N GLY A 48 -9.21 26.46 2.87
CA GLY A 48 -9.15 26.91 1.47
C GLY A 48 -8.22 26.04 0.64
N ASP A 49 -8.40 26.05 -0.68
CA ASP A 49 -7.47 25.38 -1.60
C ASP A 49 -6.09 26.03 -1.49
N VAL A 50 -5.07 25.23 -1.20
CA VAL A 50 -3.66 25.66 -1.19
C VAL A 50 -3.06 25.31 -2.55
N VAL A 51 -2.43 26.30 -3.19
CA VAL A 51 -1.69 26.08 -4.45
C VAL A 51 -0.52 25.13 -4.16
N LEU A 52 -0.46 24.01 -4.88
CA LEU A 52 0.55 22.96 -4.68
C LEU A 52 1.96 23.45 -5.01
N ASP A 53 2.10 24.18 -6.12
CA ASP A 53 3.35 24.69 -6.68
C ASP A 53 3.17 26.17 -7.08
N PRO A 54 3.29 27.11 -6.12
CA PRO A 54 3.16 28.53 -6.40
C PRO A 54 4.39 29.02 -7.18
N SER A 55 4.17 29.72 -8.30
CA SER A 55 5.26 30.38 -9.01
C SER A 55 5.87 31.48 -8.13
N PRO A 56 7.20 31.73 -8.20
CA PRO A 56 7.85 32.82 -7.49
C PRO A 56 7.19 34.17 -7.78
N GLY A 57 7.13 35.06 -6.78
CA GLY A 57 6.58 36.40 -6.96
C GLY A 57 7.48 37.30 -7.82
N ASP A 58 6.93 38.39 -8.36
CA ASP A 58 7.64 39.38 -9.20
C ASP A 58 8.80 40.08 -8.46
N ASP A 59 8.80 40.03 -7.12
CA ASP A 59 9.85 40.60 -6.25
C ASP A 59 11.02 39.62 -5.98
N GLY A 60 11.02 38.46 -6.65
CA GLY A 60 12.07 37.45 -6.51
C GLY A 60 12.09 36.70 -5.17
N GLU A 61 11.03 36.84 -4.36
CA GLU A 61 10.86 36.04 -3.14
C GLU A 61 10.38 34.62 -3.49
N ASP A 62 11.13 33.61 -3.00
CA ASP A 62 10.78 32.20 -3.14
C ASP A 62 9.44 31.91 -2.44
N SER A 63 8.44 31.51 -3.22
CA SER A 63 7.16 31.04 -2.70
C SER A 63 7.24 29.54 -2.42
N PHE A 64 7.24 29.14 -1.15
CA PHE A 64 7.29 27.73 -0.76
C PHE A 64 5.89 27.14 -0.65
N GLY A 65 5.48 26.34 -1.63
CA GLY A 65 4.22 25.56 -1.60
C GLY A 65 4.39 24.18 -0.96
N PRO A 66 3.28 23.43 -0.77
CA PRO A 66 3.32 22.07 -0.25
C PRO A 66 4.27 21.12 -0.98
N ILE A 67 4.49 21.32 -2.28
CA ILE A 67 5.45 20.52 -3.06
C ILE A 67 6.88 20.56 -2.51
N ALA A 68 7.27 21.61 -1.76
CA ALA A 68 8.62 21.73 -1.20
C ALA A 68 8.88 20.80 -0.01
N TYR A 69 7.83 20.27 0.63
CA TYR A 69 7.95 19.39 1.80
C TYR A 69 7.17 18.08 1.70
N LEU A 70 6.29 17.94 0.71
CA LEU A 70 5.63 16.67 0.39
C LEU A 70 6.60 15.76 -0.35
N ALA A 71 7.20 14.82 0.38
CA ALA A 71 8.02 13.76 -0.21
C ALA A 71 7.17 12.56 -0.61
N ASP A 72 7.45 11.98 -1.78
CA ASP A 72 6.95 10.66 -2.16
C ASP A 72 8.06 9.61 -2.05
N ALA A 73 7.98 8.81 -0.99
CA ALA A 73 8.95 7.75 -0.70
C ALA A 73 9.01 6.65 -1.79
N HIS A 74 8.00 6.52 -2.66
CA HIS A 74 7.98 5.49 -3.70
C HIS A 74 8.81 5.87 -4.93
N HIS A 75 9.00 7.17 -5.17
CA HIS A 75 9.79 7.70 -6.28
C HIS A 75 11.24 7.97 -5.89
N GLU A 76 11.63 7.62 -4.66
CA GLU A 76 13.02 7.66 -4.24
C GLU A 76 13.83 6.65 -5.09
N PRO A 77 14.95 7.07 -5.73
CA PRO A 77 15.73 6.19 -6.61
C PRO A 77 16.17 4.88 -5.93
N THR A 78 16.47 4.93 -4.63
CA THR A 78 16.81 3.77 -3.82
C THR A 78 15.64 2.81 -3.67
N ALA A 79 14.44 3.32 -3.39
CA ALA A 79 13.21 2.52 -3.28
C ALA A 79 12.84 1.87 -4.63
N MET A 80 13.00 2.60 -5.73
CA MET A 80 12.77 2.08 -7.08
C MET A 80 13.75 0.95 -7.43
N LEU A 81 15.05 1.13 -7.15
CA LEU A 81 16.07 0.10 -7.37
C LEU A 81 15.82 -1.13 -6.49
N GLU A 82 15.46 -0.94 -5.22
CA GLU A 82 15.12 -2.04 -4.32
C GLU A 82 13.90 -2.82 -4.81
N SER A 83 12.84 -2.13 -5.27
CA SER A 83 11.67 -2.78 -5.85
C SER A 83 12.03 -3.61 -7.08
N ALA A 84 12.78 -3.02 -8.02
CA ALA A 84 13.21 -3.72 -9.23
C ALA A 84 14.09 -4.94 -8.91
N HIS A 85 14.97 -4.83 -7.90
CA HIS A 85 15.79 -5.94 -7.43
C HIS A 85 14.94 -7.06 -6.80
N ARG A 86 13.95 -6.70 -5.96
CA ARG A 86 13.00 -7.67 -5.38
C ARG A 86 12.20 -8.39 -6.45
N ASP A 87 11.70 -7.68 -7.45
CA ASP A 87 10.92 -8.27 -8.54
C ASP A 87 11.75 -9.24 -9.38
N ARG A 88 13.02 -8.87 -9.66
CA ARG A 88 13.97 -9.72 -10.37
C ARG A 88 14.30 -10.99 -9.59
N LEU A 89 14.51 -10.89 -8.27
CA LEU A 89 14.72 -12.04 -7.40
C LEU A 89 13.51 -12.96 -7.34
N ALA A 90 12.30 -12.39 -7.20
CA ALA A 90 11.05 -13.13 -7.14
C ALA A 90 10.73 -13.85 -8.46
N THR A 91 11.15 -13.30 -9.59
CA THR A 91 10.87 -13.88 -10.91
C THR A 91 12.04 -14.73 -11.41
N GLU A 92 13.07 -14.08 -11.97
CA GLU A 92 14.21 -14.76 -12.60
C GLU A 92 15.01 -15.59 -11.58
N GLY A 93 15.19 -15.03 -10.37
CA GLY A 93 15.90 -15.71 -9.29
C GLY A 93 15.24 -17.03 -8.90
N ILE A 94 13.92 -17.03 -8.67
CA ILE A 94 13.17 -18.26 -8.33
C ILE A 94 13.22 -19.25 -9.50
N SER A 95 13.01 -18.80 -10.74
CA SER A 95 13.08 -19.67 -11.93
C SER A 95 14.43 -20.36 -12.06
N ARG A 96 15.54 -19.61 -11.87
CA ARG A 96 16.89 -20.17 -11.88
C ARG A 96 17.10 -21.15 -10.72
N ALA A 97 16.70 -20.80 -9.51
CA ALA A 97 16.81 -21.66 -8.34
C ALA A 97 16.06 -23.00 -8.53
N MET A 98 14.88 -22.96 -9.16
CA MET A 98 14.10 -24.16 -9.51
C MET A 98 14.79 -25.04 -10.55
N SER A 99 15.55 -24.44 -11.48
CA SER A 99 16.29 -25.18 -12.51
C SER A 99 17.43 -26.03 -11.92
N GLU A 100 18.01 -25.61 -10.79
CA GLU A 100 19.08 -26.35 -10.12
C GLU A 100 18.60 -27.58 -9.33
N LEU A 101 17.30 -27.66 -9.05
CA LEU A 101 16.72 -28.82 -8.38
C LEU A 101 16.64 -30.01 -9.35
N ASP A 102 16.83 -31.21 -8.82
CA ASP A 102 16.45 -32.43 -9.55
C ASP A 102 14.94 -32.48 -9.74
N GLU A 103 14.48 -33.27 -10.72
CA GLU A 103 13.08 -33.32 -11.14
C GLU A 103 12.13 -33.65 -9.97
N ARG A 104 12.54 -34.57 -9.09
CA ARG A 104 11.72 -34.98 -7.95
C ARG A 104 11.61 -33.86 -6.92
N SER A 105 12.71 -33.23 -6.57
CA SER A 105 12.74 -32.08 -5.66
C SER A 105 11.93 -30.90 -6.20
N ARG A 106 12.09 -30.59 -7.49
CA ARG A 106 11.37 -29.52 -8.19
C ARG A 106 9.86 -29.75 -8.14
N ARG A 107 9.42 -30.97 -8.42
CA ARG A 107 8.00 -31.33 -8.38
C ARG A 107 7.43 -31.20 -6.97
N ILE A 108 8.11 -31.72 -5.95
CA ILE A 108 7.68 -31.59 -4.54
C ILE A 108 7.50 -30.12 -4.15
N VAL A 109 8.48 -29.25 -4.47
CA VAL A 109 8.37 -27.82 -4.15
C VAL A 109 7.23 -27.16 -4.94
N SER A 110 7.08 -27.47 -6.22
CA SER A 110 6.04 -26.88 -7.08
C SER A 110 4.64 -27.21 -6.59
N GLU A 111 4.35 -28.49 -6.33
CA GLU A 111 3.04 -28.95 -5.86
C GLU A 111 2.69 -28.39 -4.48
N ARG A 112 3.69 -28.10 -3.64
CA ARG A 112 3.47 -27.63 -2.26
C ARG A 112 3.44 -26.13 -2.09
N TRP A 113 4.09 -25.36 -2.95
CA TRP A 113 4.29 -23.92 -2.76
C TRP A 113 3.87 -23.07 -3.96
N LEU A 114 3.91 -23.61 -5.18
CA LEU A 114 3.59 -22.84 -6.40
C LEU A 114 2.19 -23.13 -6.94
N LYS A 115 1.65 -24.32 -6.67
CA LYS A 115 0.29 -24.73 -7.05
C LYS A 115 -0.71 -24.56 -5.89
N VAL A 116 -0.45 -23.58 -5.04
CA VAL A 116 -1.32 -23.22 -3.91
C VAL A 116 -2.11 -21.98 -4.33
N ASN A 117 -3.43 -22.03 -4.15
CA ASN A 117 -4.31 -20.89 -4.38
C ASN A 117 -4.12 -19.84 -3.28
N ASP A 118 -4.61 -18.62 -3.51
CA ASP A 118 -4.49 -17.50 -2.55
C ASP A 118 -5.12 -17.81 -1.17
N ASP A 119 -6.10 -18.71 -1.12
CA ASP A 119 -6.76 -19.18 0.11
C ASP A 119 -6.00 -20.30 0.85
N GLY A 120 -4.81 -20.68 0.35
CA GLY A 120 -3.99 -21.76 0.90
C GLY A 120 -4.42 -23.17 0.48
N SER A 121 -5.42 -23.31 -0.41
CA SER A 121 -5.90 -24.59 -0.92
C SER A 121 -5.14 -25.05 -2.18
N GLY A 122 -5.37 -26.29 -2.62
CA GLY A 122 -4.89 -26.80 -3.92
C GLY A 122 -3.49 -27.42 -3.92
N GLY A 123 -2.64 -27.11 -2.93
CA GLY A 123 -1.33 -27.74 -2.80
C GLY A 123 -1.41 -29.19 -2.34
N MET A 124 -0.56 -30.07 -2.90
CA MET A 124 -0.49 -31.46 -2.45
C MET A 124 0.08 -31.56 -1.04
N THR A 125 -0.50 -32.44 -0.22
CA THR A 125 0.01 -32.75 1.10
C THR A 125 1.23 -33.66 1.04
N LEU A 126 2.00 -33.70 2.14
CA LEU A 126 3.12 -34.63 2.27
C LEU A 126 2.71 -36.10 2.11
N HIS A 127 1.48 -36.46 2.53
CA HIS A 127 0.97 -37.83 2.46
C HIS A 127 0.61 -38.23 1.03
N GLU A 128 0.03 -37.33 0.24
CA GLU A 128 -0.30 -37.59 -1.16
C GLU A 128 0.97 -37.77 -2.00
N LEU A 129 1.96 -36.89 -1.83
CA LEU A 129 3.27 -37.03 -2.48
C LEU A 129 4.01 -38.30 -2.03
N ALA A 130 3.89 -38.67 -0.76
CA ALA A 130 4.48 -39.90 -0.23
C ALA A 130 3.87 -41.15 -0.87
N ALA A 131 2.54 -41.17 -1.02
CA ALA A 131 1.82 -42.25 -1.69
C ALA A 131 2.22 -42.36 -3.17
N GLU A 132 2.34 -41.23 -3.88
CA GLU A 132 2.74 -41.22 -5.28
C GLU A 132 4.16 -41.76 -5.50
N TYR A 133 5.11 -41.31 -4.68
CA TYR A 133 6.51 -41.73 -4.80
C TYR A 133 6.83 -43.05 -4.08
N GLY A 134 5.86 -43.69 -3.42
CA GLY A 134 6.06 -44.92 -2.65
C GLY A 134 7.05 -44.78 -1.50
N VAL A 135 7.11 -43.60 -0.86
CA VAL A 135 8.00 -43.32 0.29
C VAL A 135 7.21 -42.83 1.49
N SER A 136 7.86 -42.62 2.64
CA SER A 136 7.21 -42.00 3.80
C SER A 136 7.05 -40.49 3.64
N ALA A 137 6.04 -39.92 4.32
CA ALA A 137 5.83 -38.47 4.39
C ALA A 137 7.06 -37.72 4.95
N GLU A 138 7.74 -38.31 5.95
CA GLU A 138 8.98 -37.76 6.48
C GLU A 138 10.10 -37.74 5.44
N ARG A 139 10.18 -38.76 4.55
CA ARG A 139 11.15 -38.74 3.47
C ARG A 139 10.88 -37.61 2.47
N VAL A 140 9.61 -37.36 2.13
CA VAL A 140 9.22 -36.21 1.28
C VAL A 140 9.60 -34.89 1.94
N ARG A 141 9.35 -34.75 3.25
CA ARG A 141 9.73 -33.57 4.03
C ARG A 141 11.24 -33.31 4.00
N GLN A 142 12.06 -34.36 4.14
CA GLN A 142 13.52 -34.23 4.06
C GLN A 142 13.98 -33.73 2.69
N ILE A 143 13.38 -34.25 1.61
CA ILE A 143 13.68 -33.82 0.24
C ILE A 143 13.31 -32.35 0.06
N GLU A 144 12.12 -31.95 0.52
CA GLU A 144 11.68 -30.56 0.48
C GLU A 144 12.66 -29.63 1.21
N VAL A 145 13.02 -29.96 2.46
CA VAL A 145 13.93 -29.12 3.25
C VAL A 145 15.30 -28.97 2.56
N ALA A 146 15.81 -30.06 1.98
CA ALA A 146 17.05 -30.02 1.21
C ALA A 146 16.92 -29.15 -0.06
N ALA A 147 15.80 -29.27 -0.77
CA ALA A 147 15.48 -28.47 -1.94
C ALA A 147 15.39 -26.97 -1.61
N MET A 148 14.65 -26.61 -0.56
CA MET A 148 14.52 -25.23 -0.09
C MET A 148 15.86 -24.63 0.33
N LYS A 149 16.73 -25.43 0.96
CA LYS A 149 18.09 -25.00 1.30
C LYS A 149 18.93 -24.73 0.04
N LYS A 150 18.81 -25.58 -0.99
CA LYS A 150 19.50 -25.39 -2.27
C LYS A 150 18.99 -24.15 -3.00
N MET A 151 17.66 -23.96 -3.07
CA MET A 151 17.07 -22.78 -3.69
C MET A 151 17.50 -21.48 -3.01
N ARG A 152 17.53 -21.45 -1.67
CA ARG A 152 18.01 -20.28 -0.92
C ARG A 152 19.45 -19.93 -1.28
N LYS A 153 20.32 -20.93 -1.40
CA LYS A 153 21.71 -20.73 -1.81
C LYS A 153 21.80 -20.16 -3.23
N ALA A 154 21.05 -20.74 -4.18
CA ALA A 154 21.02 -20.26 -5.56
C ALA A 154 20.50 -18.82 -5.68
N LEU A 155 19.49 -18.45 -4.87
CA LEU A 155 18.98 -17.08 -4.79
C LEU A 155 20.03 -16.10 -4.25
N THR A 156 20.78 -16.48 -3.21
CA THR A 156 21.86 -15.65 -2.67
C THR A 156 23.05 -15.51 -3.64
N GLU A 157 23.32 -16.53 -4.45
CA GLU A 157 24.35 -16.46 -5.50
C GLU A 157 23.91 -15.66 -6.74
N TYR A 158 22.60 -15.52 -6.95
CA TYR A 158 22.03 -14.74 -8.04
C TYR A 158 21.87 -13.25 -7.70
N ALA A 159 21.58 -12.95 -6.43
CA ALA A 159 21.43 -11.59 -5.89
C ALA A 159 22.71 -10.77 -6.04
#